data_AF-A0A2I0NG00-F1
#
_entry.id   AF-A0A2I0NG00-F1
#
_cell.length_a   1.000
_cell.length_b   1.000
_cell.length_c   1.000
_cell.angle_alpha   90.00
_cell.angle_beta   90.00
_cell.angle_gamma   90.00
#
_symmetry.space_group_name_H-M   'P 1'
#
loop_
_entity.id
_entity.type
_entity.pdbx_description
1 polymer ?
#
loop_
_entity_poly.entity_id
_entity_poly.type
_entity_poly.pdbx_seq_one_letter_code
_entity_poly.pdbx_strand_id
1 'polypeptide(L)'
;MITILKSLEDSKKLNDLESMMYAPQWEDFRCYIAHLLNEKKELQATLNEMDRMLSNTFGYSELKNINPRLSEQLLDATKKYTESIAKNMGNVARADMTGFSVESVKKAMLEIDQLEYKLTTSDWMPDSLFGPSKSKLHDLFSVMFKIEQLDFSHDDQQGRKKTRMADIAQAWIEGKTIQDIAVSFFDGSGSNEISKVYKTIYGKLTNGGTWGLSALSRISGIDFETLSDEQKRQLNLMPAMLYHGVKTEESVLMRMNSVPRSFAEKLGNKFKENVENRNVATARKYLKDLKDSDWDSVTSHSQYLSGRDCKKVWEILSGEAEG
;
A
#
# COMPACT_ATOMS: atom_id res chain seq x y z
N MET A 1 5.20 17.85 -16.60
CA MET A 1 4.76 19.24 -16.36
C MET A 1 4.96 20.15 -17.58
N ILE A 2 6.19 20.46 -17.99
CA ILE A 2 6.47 21.42 -19.10
C ILE A 2 5.76 21.03 -20.41
N THR A 3 5.82 19.77 -20.83
CA THR A 3 5.15 19.29 -22.06
C THR A 3 3.63 19.46 -21.99
N ILE A 4 3.03 19.21 -20.83
CA ILE A 4 1.57 19.38 -20.60
C ILE A 4 1.21 20.87 -20.73
N LEU A 5 1.99 21.74 -20.09
CA LEU A 5 1.76 23.19 -20.09
C LEU A 5 1.91 23.81 -21.49
N LYS A 6 2.94 23.40 -22.25
CA LYS A 6 3.11 23.83 -23.65
C LYS A 6 1.91 23.42 -24.52
N SER A 7 1.43 22.19 -24.38
CA SER A 7 0.26 21.72 -25.14
C SER A 7 -1.01 22.54 -24.86
N LEU A 8 -1.14 23.13 -23.67
CA LEU A 8 -2.29 23.96 -23.27
C LEU A 8 -2.22 25.38 -23.78
N GLU A 9 -1.01 25.93 -23.80
CA GLU A 9 -0.74 27.20 -24.46
C GLU A 9 -1.04 27.11 -25.96
N ASP A 10 -0.54 26.06 -26.62
CA ASP A 10 -0.76 25.81 -28.04
C ASP A 10 -2.25 25.63 -28.39
N SER A 11 -3.03 25.07 -27.47
CA SER A 11 -4.48 24.87 -27.63
C SER A 11 -5.35 26.02 -27.09
N LYS A 12 -4.75 27.12 -26.61
CA LYS A 12 -5.42 28.29 -26.02
C LYS A 12 -6.38 27.96 -24.86
N LYS A 13 -6.17 26.83 -24.18
CA LYS A 13 -6.96 26.36 -23.03
C LYS A 13 -6.32 26.73 -21.69
N LEU A 14 -5.49 27.77 -21.67
CA LEU A 14 -4.80 28.24 -20.47
C LEU A 14 -5.75 28.67 -19.35
N ASN A 15 -6.93 29.18 -19.69
CA ASN A 15 -7.96 29.51 -18.70
C ASN A 15 -8.50 28.27 -17.96
N ASP A 16 -8.23 27.06 -18.47
CA ASP A 16 -8.64 25.79 -17.84
C ASP A 16 -7.59 25.25 -16.86
N LEU A 17 -6.46 25.94 -16.64
CA LEU A 17 -5.35 25.50 -15.76
C LEU A 17 -5.83 25.08 -14.37
N GLU A 18 -6.76 25.84 -13.77
CA GLU A 18 -7.35 25.52 -12.46
C GLU A 18 -8.10 24.18 -12.48
N SER A 19 -8.89 23.93 -13.53
CA SER A 19 -9.63 22.66 -13.69
C SER A 19 -8.69 21.49 -13.99
N MET A 20 -7.62 21.76 -14.74
CA MET A 20 -6.64 20.76 -15.13
C MET A 20 -5.73 20.34 -13.99
N MET A 21 -5.51 21.19 -12.99
CA MET A 21 -4.78 20.82 -11.79
C MET A 21 -5.40 19.61 -11.09
N TYR A 22 -6.69 19.31 -11.30
CA TYR A 22 -7.36 18.12 -10.76
C TYR A 22 -7.21 16.87 -11.62
N ALA A 23 -6.65 16.97 -12.83
CA ALA A 23 -6.46 15.81 -13.69
C ALA A 23 -5.39 14.85 -13.11
N PRO A 24 -5.44 13.54 -13.43
CA PRO A 24 -4.56 12.53 -12.81
C PRO A 24 -3.06 12.84 -12.96
N GLN A 25 -2.64 13.42 -14.09
CA GLN A 25 -1.24 13.77 -14.35
C GLN A 25 -0.67 14.88 -13.46
N TRP A 26 -1.51 15.55 -12.66
CA TRP A 26 -1.12 16.58 -11.70
C TRP A 26 -1.18 16.08 -10.25
N GLU A 27 -1.46 14.80 -10.03
CA GLU A 27 -1.67 14.24 -8.69
C GLU A 27 -0.45 14.41 -7.78
N ASP A 28 0.74 14.02 -8.22
CA ASP A 28 1.97 14.19 -7.44
C ASP A 28 2.22 15.65 -7.07
N PHE A 29 1.91 16.57 -8.00
CA PHE A 29 2.01 18.00 -7.76
C PHE A 29 1.01 18.45 -6.69
N ARG A 30 -0.24 18.00 -6.75
CA ARG A 30 -1.25 18.29 -5.72
C ARG A 30 -0.86 17.74 -4.35
N CYS A 31 -0.27 16.54 -4.29
CA CYS A 31 0.26 15.96 -3.06
C CYS A 31 1.41 16.80 -2.49
N TYR A 32 2.34 17.25 -3.34
CA TYR A 32 3.43 18.14 -2.94
C TYR A 32 2.93 19.46 -2.34
N ILE A 33 1.92 20.08 -2.93
CA ILE A 33 1.33 21.31 -2.39
C ILE A 33 0.66 21.06 -1.03
N ALA A 34 -0.06 19.94 -0.86
CA ALA A 34 -0.65 19.57 0.41
C ALA A 34 0.43 19.37 1.50
N HIS A 35 1.56 18.73 1.15
CA HIS A 35 2.71 18.56 2.02
C HIS A 35 3.28 19.93 2.49
N LEU A 36 3.56 20.85 1.56
CA LEU A 36 4.08 22.19 1.89
C LEU A 36 3.15 22.95 2.83
N LEU A 37 1.84 22.88 2.59
CA LEU A 37 0.85 23.51 3.45
C LEU A 37 0.79 22.85 4.84
N ASN A 38 0.89 21.51 4.91
CA ASN A 38 0.88 20.78 6.19
C ASN A 38 2.13 21.03 7.03
N GLU A 39 3.30 21.15 6.40
CA GLU A 39 4.57 21.44 7.08
C GLU A 39 4.50 22.79 7.81
N LYS A 40 3.95 23.81 7.14
CA LYS A 40 3.84 25.16 7.69
C LYS A 40 2.66 25.36 8.62
N LYS A 41 1.55 24.64 8.39
CA LYS A 41 0.27 24.80 9.10
C LYS A 41 -0.32 26.21 9.06
N GLU A 42 0.16 27.07 8.15
CA GLU A 42 -0.26 28.46 8.04
C GLU A 42 -0.38 28.84 6.56
N LEU A 43 -1.59 29.21 6.15
CA LEU A 43 -1.93 29.45 4.75
C LEU A 43 -1.18 30.65 4.20
N GLN A 44 -1.14 31.78 4.92
CA GLN A 44 -0.56 33.01 4.39
C GLN A 44 0.96 32.89 4.20
N ALA A 45 1.67 32.29 5.14
CA ALA A 45 3.09 31.99 5.05
C ALA A 45 3.41 31.00 3.92
N THR A 46 2.47 30.08 3.62
CA THR A 46 2.60 29.17 2.47
C THR A 46 2.42 29.94 1.15
N LEU A 47 1.37 30.75 1.03
CA LEU A 47 1.08 31.54 -0.18
C LEU A 47 2.17 32.57 -0.50
N ASN A 48 2.69 33.25 0.53
CA ASN A 48 3.75 34.25 0.40
C ASN A 48 5.06 33.66 -0.12
N GLU A 49 5.35 32.40 0.21
CA GLU A 49 6.57 31.73 -0.20
C GLU A 49 6.39 30.78 -1.40
N MET A 50 5.17 30.65 -1.92
CA MET A 50 4.83 29.68 -2.96
C MET A 50 5.71 29.81 -4.21
N ASP A 51 5.94 31.04 -4.72
CA ASP A 51 6.81 31.25 -5.89
C ASP A 51 8.24 30.78 -5.63
N ARG A 52 8.77 31.04 -4.43
CA ARG A 52 10.09 30.60 -4.02
C ARG A 52 10.16 29.07 -3.92
N MET A 53 9.17 28.44 -3.31
CA MET A 53 9.08 26.98 -3.19
C MET A 53 9.02 26.32 -4.56
N LEU A 54 8.14 26.80 -5.45
CA LEU A 54 8.03 26.29 -6.80
C LEU A 54 9.31 26.53 -7.61
N SER A 55 9.96 27.68 -7.45
CA SER A 55 11.24 27.98 -8.12
C SER A 55 12.37 27.02 -7.74
N ASN A 56 12.27 26.31 -6.61
CA ASN A 56 13.21 25.25 -6.25
C ASN A 56 12.94 23.93 -7.00
N THR A 57 11.82 23.82 -7.71
CA THR A 57 11.53 22.68 -8.58
C THR A 57 12.03 22.96 -10.00
N PHE A 58 12.73 21.99 -10.59
CA PHE A 58 13.27 22.11 -11.94
C PHE A 58 12.19 22.50 -12.97
N GLY A 59 11.03 21.84 -12.91
CA GLY A 59 9.95 22.06 -13.87
C GLY A 59 9.40 23.49 -13.90
N TYR A 60 9.23 24.11 -12.73
CA TYR A 60 8.74 25.49 -12.65
C TYR A 60 9.85 26.51 -12.90
N SER A 61 11.09 26.27 -12.43
CA SER A 61 12.23 27.14 -12.73
C SER A 61 12.48 27.24 -14.25
N GLU A 62 12.48 26.10 -14.95
CA GLU A 62 12.63 26.08 -16.41
C GLU A 62 11.46 26.77 -17.12
N LEU A 63 10.23 26.55 -16.64
CA LEU A 63 9.06 27.23 -17.18
C LEU A 63 9.17 28.74 -17.03
N LYS A 64 9.62 29.22 -15.86
CA LYS A 64 9.80 30.64 -15.57
C LYS A 64 10.83 31.28 -16.50
N ASN A 65 11.89 30.56 -16.86
CA ASN A 65 12.90 31.01 -17.82
C ASN A 65 12.37 31.06 -19.26
N ILE A 66 11.62 30.04 -19.69
CA ILE A 66 11.18 29.88 -21.08
C ILE A 66 9.89 30.68 -21.37
N ASN A 67 8.98 30.74 -20.41
CA ASN A 67 7.69 31.41 -20.52
C ASN A 67 7.23 31.97 -19.15
N PRO A 68 7.69 33.18 -18.78
CA PRO A 68 7.37 33.82 -17.50
C PRO A 68 5.85 33.97 -17.27
N ARG A 69 5.10 34.35 -18.31
CA ARG A 69 3.65 34.53 -18.23
C ARG A 69 2.94 33.23 -17.83
N LEU A 70 3.34 32.11 -18.43
CA LEU A 70 2.77 30.81 -18.11
C LEU A 70 3.14 30.36 -16.69
N SER A 71 4.35 30.69 -16.22
CA SER A 71 4.75 30.42 -14.84
C SER A 71 3.92 31.21 -13.82
N GLU A 72 3.60 32.47 -14.08
CA GLU A 72 2.73 33.29 -13.24
C GLU A 72 1.30 32.74 -13.17
N GLN A 73 0.77 32.27 -14.30
CA GLN A 73 -0.56 31.63 -14.35
C GLN A 73 -0.59 30.32 -13.55
N LEU A 74 0.46 29.50 -13.66
CA LEU A 74 0.58 28.28 -12.86
C LEU A 74 0.69 28.60 -11.36
N LEU A 75 1.43 29.65 -11.00
CA LEU A 75 1.55 30.12 -9.63
C LEU A 75 0.18 30.55 -9.07
N ASP A 76 -0.60 31.33 -9.83
CA ASP A 76 -1.93 31.77 -9.44
C ASP A 76 -2.89 30.57 -9.24
N ALA A 77 -2.92 29.64 -10.19
CA ALA A 77 -3.71 28.41 -10.07
C ALA A 77 -3.29 27.58 -8.84
N THR A 78 -1.99 27.49 -8.57
CA THR A 78 -1.46 26.77 -7.40
C THR A 78 -1.87 27.43 -6.09
N LYS A 79 -1.83 28.76 -6.01
CA LYS A 79 -2.28 29.53 -4.84
C LYS A 79 -3.77 29.28 -4.58
N LYS A 80 -4.62 29.37 -5.61
CA LYS A 80 -6.06 29.10 -5.51
C LYS A 80 -6.35 27.66 -5.07
N TYR A 81 -5.61 26.68 -5.59
CA TYR A 81 -5.71 25.30 -5.14
C TYR A 81 -5.33 25.17 -3.65
N THR A 82 -4.23 25.81 -3.23
CA THR A 82 -3.76 25.83 -1.84
C THR A 82 -4.83 26.41 -0.89
N GLU A 83 -5.41 27.55 -1.26
CA GLU A 83 -6.53 28.16 -0.53
C GLU A 83 -7.75 27.24 -0.44
N SER A 84 -8.06 26.52 -1.52
CA SER A 84 -9.18 25.57 -1.58
C SER A 84 -9.00 24.42 -0.59
N ILE A 85 -7.81 23.80 -0.56
CA ILE A 85 -7.55 22.67 0.34
C ILE A 85 -7.38 23.11 1.81
N ALA A 86 -6.88 24.33 2.05
CA ALA A 86 -6.71 24.89 3.39
C ALA A 86 -8.02 25.07 4.18
N LYS A 87 -9.17 25.08 3.49
CA LYS A 87 -10.50 25.08 4.12
C LYS A 87 -10.73 23.90 5.08
N ASN A 88 -9.96 22.81 4.91
CA ASN A 88 -9.96 21.69 5.84
C ASN A 88 -8.53 21.16 6.04
N MET A 89 -7.81 21.79 6.98
CA MET A 89 -6.44 21.38 7.36
C MET A 89 -6.37 19.95 7.90
N GLY A 90 -7.46 19.39 8.44
CA GLY A 90 -7.50 17.98 8.85
C GLY A 90 -7.35 17.03 7.66
N ASN A 91 -7.96 17.35 6.52
CA ASN A 91 -7.80 16.56 5.30
C ASN A 91 -6.42 16.75 4.65
N VAL A 92 -5.83 17.95 4.78
CA VAL A 92 -4.45 18.21 4.36
C VAL A 92 -3.46 17.37 5.16
N ALA A 93 -3.61 17.33 6.49
CA ALA A 93 -2.78 16.50 7.36
C ALA A 93 -2.91 14.99 7.07
N ARG A 94 -4.14 14.53 6.78
CA ARG A 94 -4.38 13.14 6.37
C ARG A 94 -3.79 12.82 4.99
N ALA A 95 -3.88 13.75 4.04
CA ALA A 95 -3.26 13.62 2.72
C ALA A 95 -1.74 13.43 2.86
N ASP A 96 -1.09 14.30 3.62
CA ASP A 96 0.34 14.22 3.92
C ASP A 96 0.73 12.90 4.62
N MET A 97 -0.03 12.48 5.63
CA MET A 97 0.21 11.23 6.36
C MET A 97 0.05 9.97 5.49
N THR A 98 -0.84 10.01 4.50
CA THR A 98 -1.13 8.87 3.62
C THR A 98 -0.31 8.87 2.34
N GLY A 99 0.20 10.03 1.91
CA GLY A 99 0.76 10.22 0.57
C GLY A 99 -0.29 10.32 -0.54
N PHE A 100 -1.59 10.31 -0.21
CA PHE A 100 -2.66 10.54 -1.16
C PHE A 100 -2.94 12.03 -1.35
N SER A 101 -3.61 12.36 -2.45
CA SER A 101 -4.14 13.70 -2.69
C SER A 101 -5.27 14.01 -1.71
N VAL A 102 -5.51 15.31 -1.47
CA VAL A 102 -6.61 15.76 -0.61
C VAL A 102 -7.97 15.28 -1.14
N GLU A 103 -8.13 15.21 -2.47
CA GLU A 103 -9.32 14.68 -3.12
C GLU A 103 -9.53 13.20 -2.84
N SER A 104 -8.47 12.40 -2.97
CA SER A 104 -8.52 10.96 -2.72
C SER A 104 -8.79 10.64 -1.26
N VAL A 105 -8.20 11.40 -0.32
CA VAL A 105 -8.53 11.28 1.12
C VAL A 105 -10.01 11.59 1.36
N LYS A 106 -10.53 12.70 0.82
CA LYS A 106 -11.95 13.07 0.96
C LYS A 106 -12.85 11.96 0.43
N LYS A 107 -12.53 11.41 -0.75
CA LYS A 107 -13.28 10.33 -1.38
C LYS A 107 -13.22 9.04 -0.57
N ALA A 108 -12.04 8.65 -0.09
CA ALA A 108 -11.88 7.47 0.74
C ALA A 108 -12.66 7.57 2.06
N MET A 109 -12.61 8.73 2.73
CA MET A 109 -13.38 8.98 3.94
C MET A 109 -14.90 8.90 3.69
N LEU A 110 -15.38 9.52 2.61
CA LEU A 110 -16.80 9.44 2.21
C LEU A 110 -17.23 7.98 1.98
N GLU A 111 -16.40 7.18 1.32
CA GLU A 111 -16.71 5.77 1.03
C GLU A 111 -16.65 4.92 2.31
N ILE A 112 -15.74 5.21 3.26
CA ILE A 112 -15.74 4.61 4.60
C ILE A 112 -17.04 4.92 5.34
N ASP A 113 -17.50 6.18 5.30
CA ASP A 113 -18.74 6.61 5.97
C ASP A 113 -20.00 5.97 5.35
N GLN A 114 -19.91 5.50 4.11
CA GLN A 114 -20.99 4.83 3.37
C GLN A 114 -21.02 3.31 3.54
N LEU A 115 -20.06 2.72 4.24
CA LEU A 115 -20.09 1.29 4.56
C LEU A 115 -21.35 0.95 5.38
N GLU A 116 -21.84 -0.29 5.24
CA GLU A 116 -23.06 -0.76 5.93
C GLU A 116 -22.99 -0.63 7.46
N TYR A 117 -21.77 -0.54 8.01
CA TYR A 117 -21.50 -0.36 9.42
C TYR A 117 -20.25 0.51 9.61
N LYS A 118 -20.13 1.11 10.80
CA LYS A 118 -18.94 1.88 11.17
C LYS A 118 -17.79 0.94 11.52
N LEU A 119 -16.65 1.15 10.87
CA LEU A 119 -15.41 0.45 11.21
C LEU A 119 -14.99 0.78 12.64
N THR A 120 -14.56 -0.26 13.35
CA THR A 120 -14.06 -0.23 14.72
C THR A 120 -12.64 -0.75 14.76
N THR A 121 -11.90 -0.53 15.84
CA THR A 121 -10.55 -1.09 16.02
C THR A 121 -10.52 -2.61 15.80
N SER A 122 -11.54 -3.34 16.26
CA SER A 122 -11.61 -4.80 16.06
C SER A 122 -11.69 -5.21 14.59
N ASP A 123 -12.29 -4.38 13.73
CA ASP A 123 -12.42 -4.70 12.30
C ASP A 123 -11.06 -4.75 11.60
N TRP A 124 -10.06 -4.06 12.16
CA TRP A 124 -8.69 -4.00 11.69
C TRP A 124 -7.76 -5.02 12.37
N MET A 125 -8.26 -5.91 13.21
CA MET A 125 -7.41 -6.97 13.77
C MET A 125 -7.20 -8.09 12.75
N PRO A 126 -6.05 -8.79 12.76
CA PRO A 126 -5.73 -9.82 11.76
C PRO A 126 -6.83 -10.86 11.57
N ASP A 127 -7.44 -11.33 12.67
CA ASP A 127 -8.53 -12.32 12.60
C ASP A 127 -9.80 -11.77 11.92
N SER A 128 -10.07 -10.48 12.02
CA SER A 128 -11.21 -9.83 11.36
C SER A 128 -10.96 -9.62 9.86
N LEU A 129 -9.74 -9.27 9.48
CA LEU A 129 -9.38 -9.02 8.09
C LEU A 129 -9.05 -10.28 7.30
N PHE A 130 -8.42 -11.26 7.93
CA PHE A 130 -7.84 -12.42 7.25
C PHE A 130 -8.37 -13.75 7.78
N GLY A 131 -9.28 -13.72 8.77
CA GLY A 131 -9.90 -14.92 9.31
C GLY A 131 -10.95 -15.54 8.39
N PRO A 132 -11.38 -16.78 8.71
CA PRO A 132 -12.22 -17.61 7.83
C PRO A 132 -13.69 -17.17 7.74
N SER A 133 -14.15 -16.24 8.59
CA SER A 133 -15.56 -15.83 8.68
C SER A 133 -15.72 -14.34 8.37
N LYS A 134 -16.45 -14.02 7.28
CA LYS A 134 -16.84 -12.65 6.88
C LYS A 134 -15.70 -11.62 7.00
N SER A 135 -14.61 -11.89 6.31
CA SER A 135 -13.46 -10.97 6.22
C SER A 135 -13.90 -9.54 5.86
N LYS A 136 -13.43 -8.56 6.63
CA LYS A 136 -13.66 -7.13 6.34
C LYS A 136 -12.80 -6.61 5.18
N LEU A 137 -11.94 -7.45 4.63
CA LEU A 137 -11.06 -7.10 3.53
C LEU A 137 -11.85 -6.64 2.30
N HIS A 138 -13.02 -7.24 2.04
CA HIS A 138 -13.90 -6.82 0.94
C HIS A 138 -14.37 -5.36 1.08
N ASP A 139 -14.77 -4.96 2.29
CA ASP A 139 -15.22 -3.59 2.57
C ASP A 139 -14.06 -2.62 2.34
N LEU A 140 -12.86 -2.93 2.85
CA LEU A 140 -11.69 -2.09 2.66
C LEU A 140 -11.25 -1.99 1.20
N PHE A 141 -11.27 -3.10 0.45
CA PHE A 141 -10.98 -3.07 -0.98
C PHE A 141 -12.01 -2.24 -1.73
N SER A 142 -13.29 -2.30 -1.35
CA SER A 142 -14.33 -1.48 -1.98
C SER A 142 -14.02 0.02 -1.92
N VAL A 143 -13.44 0.48 -0.80
CA VAL A 143 -12.93 1.85 -0.62
C VAL A 143 -11.65 2.06 -1.44
N MET A 144 -10.68 1.14 -1.37
CA MET A 144 -9.40 1.25 -2.10
C MET A 144 -9.59 1.38 -3.61
N PHE A 145 -10.59 0.72 -4.21
CA PHE A 145 -10.92 0.85 -5.63
C PHE A 145 -11.33 2.27 -6.05
N LYS A 146 -11.68 3.14 -5.09
CA LYS A 146 -12.06 4.53 -5.35
C LYS A 146 -10.87 5.47 -5.30
N ILE A 147 -9.72 5.01 -4.84
CA ILE A 147 -8.48 5.78 -4.71
C ILE A 147 -7.67 5.59 -5.98
N GLU A 148 -7.55 6.65 -6.77
CA GLU A 148 -6.92 6.60 -8.10
C GLU A 148 -5.41 6.29 -8.01
N GLN A 149 -4.72 6.83 -6.99
CA GLN A 149 -3.30 6.54 -6.70
C GLN A 149 -2.96 5.05 -6.63
N LEU A 150 -3.92 4.22 -6.18
CA LEU A 150 -3.66 2.80 -5.95
C LEU A 150 -3.69 1.95 -7.23
N ASP A 151 -4.17 2.53 -8.35
CA ASP A 151 -4.20 1.94 -9.68
C ASP A 151 -4.73 0.48 -9.70
N PHE A 152 -5.90 0.28 -9.10
CA PHE A 152 -6.61 -1.00 -9.15
C PHE A 152 -7.59 -1.13 -10.34
N SER A 153 -7.74 -0.08 -11.15
CA SER A 153 -8.76 0.07 -12.20
C SER A 153 -8.67 -0.96 -13.35
N HIS A 154 -7.48 -1.52 -13.58
CA HIS A 154 -7.23 -2.46 -14.68
C HIS A 154 -7.80 -3.88 -14.44
N ASP A 155 -8.17 -4.22 -13.21
CA ASP A 155 -8.74 -5.55 -12.89
C ASP A 155 -10.27 -5.63 -13.12
N ASP A 156 -10.88 -4.52 -13.57
CA ASP A 156 -12.33 -4.37 -13.80
C ASP A 156 -12.77 -4.78 -15.22
N GLN A 157 -11.83 -5.10 -16.13
CA GLN A 157 -12.10 -5.30 -17.57
C GLN A 157 -12.88 -6.60 -17.94
N GLN A 158 -13.40 -7.37 -16.99
CA GLN A 158 -14.12 -8.63 -17.28
C GLN A 158 -15.47 -8.78 -16.57
N GLY A 159 -16.01 -7.74 -15.91
CA GLY A 159 -17.27 -7.85 -15.17
C GLY A 159 -17.22 -8.79 -13.95
N ARG A 160 -16.05 -9.38 -13.65
CA ARG A 160 -15.76 -10.09 -12.40
C ARG A 160 -15.43 -9.05 -11.33
N LYS A 161 -16.51 -8.51 -10.75
CA LYS A 161 -16.70 -7.80 -9.47
C LYS A 161 -15.43 -7.31 -8.75
N LYS A 162 -15.51 -6.06 -8.26
CA LYS A 162 -14.68 -5.44 -7.19
C LYS A 162 -14.29 -6.38 -6.02
N THR A 163 -14.95 -7.51 -5.83
CA THR A 163 -14.60 -8.53 -4.84
C THR A 163 -13.37 -9.36 -5.21
N ARG A 164 -13.04 -9.52 -6.50
CA ARG A 164 -11.99 -10.46 -6.96
C ARG A 164 -10.61 -10.15 -6.40
N MET A 165 -10.21 -8.88 -6.32
CA MET A 165 -8.91 -8.52 -5.75
C MET A 165 -8.84 -8.83 -4.25
N ALA A 166 -9.94 -8.61 -3.52
CA ALA A 166 -10.04 -9.01 -2.12
C ALA A 166 -9.99 -10.53 -1.95
N ASP A 167 -10.67 -11.29 -2.85
CA ASP A 167 -10.61 -12.75 -2.85
C ASP A 167 -9.18 -13.27 -3.13
N ILE A 168 -8.46 -12.65 -4.06
CA ILE A 168 -7.06 -12.99 -4.35
C ILE A 168 -6.16 -12.64 -3.16
N ALA A 169 -6.37 -11.49 -2.52
CA ALA A 169 -5.64 -11.09 -1.33
C ALA A 169 -5.88 -12.06 -0.16
N GLN A 170 -7.12 -12.50 0.03
CA GLN A 170 -7.48 -13.52 1.02
C GLN A 170 -6.78 -14.85 0.71
N ALA A 171 -6.88 -15.35 -0.52
CA ALA A 171 -6.20 -16.58 -0.94
C ALA A 171 -4.67 -16.51 -0.76
N TRP A 172 -4.08 -15.36 -1.06
CA TRP A 172 -2.65 -15.09 -0.89
C TRP A 172 -2.22 -15.18 0.58
N ILE A 173 -2.97 -14.56 1.49
CA ILE A 173 -2.70 -14.56 2.93
C ILE A 173 -3.01 -15.91 3.59
N GLU A 174 -4.00 -16.64 3.08
CA GLU A 174 -4.30 -18.02 3.50
C GLU A 174 -3.23 -19.04 3.09
N GLY A 175 -2.23 -18.62 2.32
CA GLY A 175 -1.12 -19.49 1.90
C GLY A 175 -1.42 -20.34 0.67
N LYS A 176 -2.49 -20.05 -0.10
CA LYS A 176 -2.75 -20.73 -1.40
C LYS A 176 -1.55 -20.57 -2.33
N THR A 177 -1.21 -21.61 -3.09
CA THR A 177 -0.08 -21.55 -4.03
C THR A 177 -0.37 -20.61 -5.20
N ILE A 178 0.67 -20.16 -5.90
CA ILE A 178 0.48 -19.32 -7.10
C ILE A 178 -0.34 -20.09 -8.16
N GLN A 179 -0.13 -21.40 -8.26
CA GLN A 179 -0.87 -22.31 -9.11
C GLN A 179 -2.35 -22.38 -8.72
N ASP A 180 -2.67 -22.54 -7.44
CA ASP A 180 -4.06 -22.59 -6.97
C ASP A 180 -4.79 -21.26 -7.24
N ILE A 181 -4.11 -20.13 -7.04
CA ILE A 181 -4.66 -18.80 -7.33
C ILE A 181 -4.88 -18.65 -8.85
N ALA A 182 -3.96 -19.13 -9.68
CA ALA A 182 -4.11 -19.11 -11.13
C ALA A 182 -5.34 -19.90 -11.58
N VAL A 183 -5.51 -21.12 -11.06
CA VAL A 183 -6.68 -21.97 -11.36
C VAL A 183 -7.97 -21.31 -10.89
N SER A 184 -7.97 -20.73 -9.69
CA SER A 184 -9.18 -20.18 -9.06
C SER A 184 -9.63 -18.85 -9.68
N PHE A 185 -8.69 -18.01 -10.13
CA PHE A 185 -8.99 -16.62 -10.51
C PHE A 185 -8.60 -16.25 -11.94
N PHE A 186 -7.89 -17.10 -12.67
CA PHE A 186 -7.40 -16.85 -14.02
C PHE A 186 -7.67 -18.02 -14.99
N ASP A 187 -8.53 -18.95 -14.59
CA ASP A 187 -9.06 -20.07 -15.40
C ASP A 187 -7.97 -21.01 -15.97
N GLY A 188 -6.85 -21.19 -15.26
CA GLY A 188 -5.82 -22.15 -15.68
C GLY A 188 -4.53 -22.08 -14.86
N SER A 189 -3.60 -22.99 -15.16
CA SER A 189 -2.29 -23.11 -14.48
C SER A 189 -1.10 -22.96 -15.45
N GLY A 190 -1.33 -22.42 -16.64
CA GLY A 190 -0.30 -22.19 -17.65
C GLY A 190 0.61 -21.01 -17.29
N SER A 191 1.73 -20.88 -18.01
CA SER A 191 2.71 -19.81 -17.80
C SER A 191 2.08 -18.40 -17.86
N ASN A 192 1.09 -18.21 -18.73
CA ASN A 192 0.35 -16.96 -18.87
C ASN A 192 -0.49 -16.64 -17.62
N GLU A 193 -1.24 -17.62 -17.11
CA GLU A 193 -2.10 -17.46 -15.93
C GLU A 193 -1.25 -17.23 -14.68
N ILE A 194 -0.15 -17.98 -14.54
CA ILE A 194 0.85 -17.76 -13.51
C ILE A 194 1.42 -16.34 -13.59
N SER A 195 1.79 -15.87 -14.79
CA SER A 195 2.29 -14.50 -14.99
C SER A 195 1.27 -13.43 -14.59
N LYS A 196 -0.02 -13.67 -14.83
CA LYS A 196 -1.10 -12.78 -14.37
C LYS A 196 -1.18 -12.75 -12.85
N VAL A 197 -1.10 -13.90 -12.17
CA VAL A 197 -1.04 -13.96 -10.71
C VAL A 197 0.13 -13.16 -10.16
N TYR A 198 1.34 -13.31 -10.73
CA TYR A 198 2.51 -12.52 -10.32
C TYR A 198 2.27 -11.02 -10.49
N LYS A 199 1.72 -10.58 -11.64
CA LYS A 199 1.39 -9.17 -11.88
C LYS A 199 0.35 -8.64 -10.90
N THR A 200 -0.67 -9.44 -10.56
CA THR A 200 -1.69 -9.04 -9.59
C THR A 200 -1.11 -8.96 -8.17
N ILE A 201 -0.40 -9.98 -7.71
CA ILE A 201 0.17 -10.00 -6.36
C ILE A 201 1.26 -8.94 -6.23
N TYR A 202 2.34 -9.07 -7.00
CA TYR A 202 3.53 -8.25 -6.82
C TYR A 202 3.47 -6.89 -7.52
N GLY A 203 2.62 -6.75 -8.54
CA GLY A 203 2.40 -5.48 -9.22
C GLY A 203 1.34 -4.61 -8.54
N LYS A 204 0.32 -5.23 -7.91
CA LYS A 204 -0.83 -4.49 -7.34
C LYS A 204 -0.98 -4.70 -5.84
N LEU A 205 -1.14 -5.94 -5.36
CA LEU A 205 -1.43 -6.19 -3.94
C LEU A 205 -0.29 -5.78 -3.00
N THR A 206 0.96 -6.16 -3.29
CA THR A 206 2.10 -5.87 -2.42
C THR A 206 2.46 -4.38 -2.39
N ASN A 207 2.01 -3.61 -3.39
CA ASN A 207 2.29 -2.17 -3.50
C ASN A 207 1.04 -1.36 -3.11
N GLY A 208 0.03 -1.33 -3.99
CA GLY A 208 -1.20 -0.57 -3.78
C GLY A 208 -2.05 -1.13 -2.63
N GLY A 209 -2.07 -2.45 -2.43
CA GLY A 209 -2.87 -3.05 -1.36
C GLY A 209 -2.30 -2.76 0.02
N THR A 210 -0.98 -2.87 0.18
CA THR A 210 -0.28 -2.60 1.45
C THR A 210 -0.33 -1.11 1.78
N TRP A 211 -0.11 -0.24 0.79
CA TRP A 211 -0.25 1.20 0.92
C TRP A 211 -1.69 1.59 1.28
N GLY A 212 -2.67 1.07 0.55
CA GLY A 212 -4.08 1.32 0.78
C GLY A 212 -4.54 0.90 2.18
N LEU A 213 -4.21 -0.32 2.63
CA LEU A 213 -4.53 -0.75 4.00
C LEU A 213 -3.89 0.15 5.06
N SER A 214 -2.62 0.52 4.87
CA SER A 214 -1.92 1.43 5.78
C SER A 214 -2.63 2.78 5.85
N ALA A 215 -2.95 3.35 4.70
CA ALA A 215 -3.58 4.65 4.61
C ALA A 215 -4.99 4.65 5.17
N LEU A 216 -5.83 3.68 4.79
CA LEU A 216 -7.19 3.55 5.29
C LEU A 216 -7.23 3.36 6.81
N SER A 217 -6.32 2.57 7.40
CA SER A 217 -6.26 2.42 8.85
C SER A 217 -6.08 3.76 9.56
N ARG A 218 -5.26 4.65 9.00
CA ARG A 218 -4.96 5.99 9.55
C ARG A 218 -6.07 7.02 9.35
N ILE A 219 -6.94 6.84 8.35
CA ILE A 219 -8.04 7.78 8.06
C ILE A 219 -9.42 7.23 8.44
N SER A 220 -9.50 6.00 8.92
CA SER A 220 -10.73 5.31 9.34
C SER A 220 -11.41 5.88 10.59
N GLY A 221 -10.78 6.86 11.26
CA GLY A 221 -11.30 7.47 12.49
C GLY A 221 -10.97 6.68 13.76
N ILE A 222 -10.13 5.64 13.69
CA ILE A 222 -9.57 5.00 14.88
C ILE A 222 -8.74 6.01 15.67
N ASP A 223 -9.01 6.13 16.95
CA ASP A 223 -8.18 6.90 17.88
C ASP A 223 -6.94 6.08 18.26
N PHE A 224 -5.86 6.27 17.50
CA PHE A 224 -4.59 5.58 17.70
C PHE A 224 -4.01 5.75 19.10
N GLU A 225 -4.27 6.87 19.79
CA GLU A 225 -3.70 7.13 21.12
C GLU A 225 -4.34 6.24 22.18
N THR A 226 -5.59 5.83 21.99
CA THR A 226 -6.32 4.95 22.92
C THR A 226 -5.99 3.46 22.77
N LEU A 227 -5.26 3.09 21.72
CA LEU A 227 -4.91 1.71 21.44
C LEU A 227 -3.83 1.19 22.39
N SER A 228 -3.98 -0.07 22.81
CA SER A 228 -2.90 -0.79 23.49
C SER A 228 -1.70 -0.98 22.57
N ASP A 229 -0.51 -1.19 23.15
CA ASP A 229 0.71 -1.46 22.39
C ASP A 229 0.58 -2.69 21.48
N GLU A 230 -0.18 -3.70 21.93
CA GLU A 230 -0.53 -4.87 21.13
C GLU A 230 -1.33 -4.49 19.88
N GLN A 231 -2.41 -3.73 20.04
CA GLN A 231 -3.25 -3.30 18.92
C GLN A 231 -2.49 -2.40 17.96
N LYS A 232 -1.68 -1.47 18.46
CA LYS A 232 -0.79 -0.62 17.64
C LYS A 232 0.16 -1.49 16.82
N ARG A 233 0.78 -2.49 17.43
CA ARG A 233 1.69 -3.42 16.75
C ARG A 233 0.95 -4.23 15.68
N GLN A 234 -0.21 -4.80 15.99
CA GLN A 234 -1.00 -5.58 15.05
C GLN A 234 -1.48 -4.75 13.84
N LEU A 235 -1.96 -3.52 14.07
CA LEU A 235 -2.33 -2.59 12.99
C LEU A 235 -1.14 -2.31 12.06
N ASN A 236 0.02 -2.01 12.65
CA ASN A 236 1.23 -1.72 11.88
C ASN A 236 1.75 -2.94 11.09
N LEU A 237 1.35 -4.16 11.48
CA LEU A 237 1.76 -5.41 10.83
C LEU A 237 0.82 -5.87 9.71
N MET A 238 -0.44 -5.41 9.64
CA MET A 238 -1.37 -5.84 8.59
C MET A 238 -0.84 -5.61 7.16
N PRO A 239 -0.20 -4.46 6.85
CA PRO A 239 0.40 -4.25 5.53
C PRO A 239 1.50 -5.28 5.26
N ALA A 240 2.29 -5.64 6.27
CA ALA A 240 3.34 -6.65 6.14
C ALA A 240 2.77 -8.06 5.93
N MET A 241 1.65 -8.40 6.58
CA MET A 241 0.91 -9.65 6.37
C MET A 241 0.47 -9.79 4.90
N LEU A 242 -0.15 -8.74 4.34
CA LEU A 242 -0.52 -8.71 2.92
C LEU A 242 0.70 -8.74 2.00
N TYR A 243 1.74 -7.95 2.30
CA TYR A 243 2.99 -7.91 1.52
C TYR A 243 3.63 -9.30 1.42
N HIS A 244 3.72 -10.00 2.54
CA HIS A 244 4.42 -11.28 2.62
C HIS A 244 3.53 -12.50 2.33
N GLY A 245 2.20 -12.34 2.33
CA GLY A 245 1.23 -13.41 2.10
C GLY A 245 1.12 -14.38 3.26
N VAL A 246 1.05 -13.83 4.48
CA VAL A 246 1.01 -14.59 5.73
C VAL A 246 0.02 -13.92 6.69
N LYS A 247 -0.55 -14.68 7.61
CA LYS A 247 -1.66 -14.24 8.49
C LYS A 247 -1.22 -13.91 9.91
N THR A 248 0.00 -14.27 10.31
CA THR A 248 0.48 -14.09 11.69
C THR A 248 1.74 -13.22 11.76
N GLU A 249 1.91 -12.52 12.88
CA GLU A 249 3.08 -11.69 13.16
C GLU A 249 4.38 -12.50 13.09
N GLU A 250 4.37 -13.71 13.64
CA GLU A 250 5.53 -14.58 13.69
C GLU A 250 5.91 -15.08 12.29
N SER A 251 4.93 -15.28 11.42
CA SER A 251 5.16 -15.60 10.02
C SER A 251 5.69 -14.42 9.22
N VAL A 252 5.29 -13.19 9.55
CA VAL A 252 5.93 -11.98 9.00
C VAL A 252 7.41 -11.98 9.38
N LEU A 253 7.76 -12.26 10.65
CA LEU A 253 9.16 -12.35 11.08
C LEU A 253 9.95 -13.45 10.36
N MET A 254 9.32 -14.60 10.06
CA MET A 254 9.93 -15.64 9.23
C MET A 254 10.20 -15.14 7.80
N ARG A 255 9.22 -14.45 7.19
CA ARG A 255 9.34 -13.90 5.82
C ARG A 255 10.39 -12.80 5.72
N MET A 256 10.50 -11.94 6.74
CA MET A 256 11.56 -10.94 6.85
C MET A 256 12.95 -11.57 6.99
N ASN A 257 13.03 -12.82 7.44
CA ASN A 257 14.26 -13.61 7.52
C ASN A 257 14.37 -14.62 6.36
N SER A 258 13.83 -14.29 5.19
CA SER A 258 13.97 -15.06 3.95
C SER A 258 13.36 -16.47 3.93
N VAL A 259 12.58 -16.86 4.95
CA VAL A 259 11.88 -18.15 4.93
C VAL A 259 10.86 -18.17 3.79
N PRO A 260 10.81 -19.22 2.92
CA PRO A 260 9.81 -19.30 1.86
C PRO A 260 8.38 -19.26 2.41
N ARG A 261 7.46 -18.58 1.70
CA ARG A 261 6.07 -18.37 2.15
C ARG A 261 5.34 -19.67 2.51
N SER A 262 5.55 -20.73 1.74
CA SER A 262 4.96 -22.05 1.96
C SER A 262 5.27 -22.66 3.34
N PHE A 263 6.36 -22.22 3.99
CA PHE A 263 6.81 -22.75 5.28
C PHE A 263 6.76 -21.71 6.40
N ALA A 264 6.55 -20.44 6.07
CA ALA A 264 6.57 -19.33 7.02
C ALA A 264 5.54 -19.50 8.15
N GLU A 265 4.32 -19.95 7.85
CA GLU A 265 3.29 -20.20 8.87
C GLU A 265 3.68 -21.31 9.85
N LYS A 266 4.20 -22.43 9.33
CA LYS A 266 4.60 -23.56 10.18
C LYS A 266 5.79 -23.20 11.06
N LEU A 267 6.80 -22.54 10.50
CA LEU A 267 7.97 -22.09 11.25
C LEU A 267 7.62 -20.95 12.21
N GLY A 268 6.72 -20.05 11.83
CA GLY A 268 6.21 -18.97 12.69
C GLY A 268 5.49 -19.52 13.92
N ASN A 269 4.65 -20.54 13.76
CA ASN A 269 3.99 -21.22 14.88
C ASN A 269 5.00 -21.88 15.82
N LYS A 270 5.99 -22.59 15.29
CA LYS A 270 7.06 -23.15 16.13
C LYS A 270 7.89 -22.07 16.82
N PHE A 271 8.20 -20.98 16.13
CA PHE A 271 8.92 -19.84 16.71
C PHE A 271 8.12 -19.21 17.86
N LYS A 272 6.81 -19.03 17.69
CA LYS A 272 5.88 -18.56 18.71
C LYS A 272 5.91 -19.40 19.99
N GLU A 273 5.97 -20.71 19.86
CA GLU A 273 5.97 -21.65 20.99
C GLU A 273 7.30 -21.64 21.76
N ASN A 274 8.42 -21.38 21.07
CA ASN A 274 9.76 -21.56 21.62
C ASN A 274 10.47 -20.25 22.00
N VAL A 275 9.94 -19.09 21.60
CA VAL A 275 10.61 -17.79 21.78
C VAL A 275 9.61 -16.75 22.29
N GLU A 276 9.86 -16.21 23.48
CA GLU A 276 9.01 -15.16 24.07
C GLU A 276 9.26 -13.78 23.42
N ASN A 277 10.51 -13.31 23.44
CA ASN A 277 10.89 -12.02 22.86
C ASN A 277 11.13 -12.14 21.34
N ARG A 278 10.06 -11.91 20.58
CA ARG A 278 10.01 -12.16 19.14
C ARG A 278 10.26 -10.88 18.36
N ASN A 279 11.35 -10.87 17.61
CA ASN A 279 11.73 -9.79 16.72
C ASN A 279 12.57 -10.36 15.57
N VAL A 280 12.98 -9.50 14.63
CA VAL A 280 13.73 -9.92 13.43
C VAL A 280 15.03 -10.63 13.82
N ALA A 281 15.76 -10.13 14.82
CA ALA A 281 17.04 -10.69 15.23
C ALA A 281 16.90 -12.05 15.93
N THR A 282 15.92 -12.20 16.83
CA THR A 282 15.66 -13.49 17.49
C THR A 282 15.10 -14.52 16.53
N ALA A 283 14.30 -14.12 15.53
CA ALA A 283 13.87 -14.99 14.45
C ALA A 283 15.06 -15.47 13.60
N ARG A 284 16.01 -14.59 13.24
CA ARG A 284 17.23 -14.99 12.52
C ARG A 284 18.02 -16.02 13.30
N LYS A 285 18.24 -15.76 14.59
CA LYS A 285 18.97 -16.67 15.48
C LYS A 285 18.27 -18.02 15.58
N TYR A 286 16.96 -18.01 15.82
CA TYR A 286 16.14 -19.23 15.89
C TYR A 286 16.32 -20.09 14.65
N LEU A 287 16.23 -19.50 13.45
CA LEU A 287 16.38 -20.22 12.18
C LEU A 287 17.77 -20.85 11.99
N LYS A 288 18.84 -20.15 12.43
CA LYS A 288 20.22 -20.69 12.41
C LYS A 288 20.39 -21.90 13.34
N ASP A 289 19.70 -21.87 14.48
CA ASP A 289 19.79 -22.91 15.50
C ASP A 289 18.93 -24.15 15.18
N LEU A 290 18.08 -24.09 14.14
CA LEU A 290 17.26 -25.21 13.70
C LEU A 290 18.10 -26.37 13.16
N LYS A 291 17.79 -27.57 13.63
CA LYS A 291 18.37 -28.81 13.14
C LYS A 291 17.65 -29.27 11.88
N ASP A 292 18.29 -30.14 11.10
CA ASP A 292 17.69 -30.68 9.88
C ASP A 292 16.32 -31.34 10.14
N SER A 293 16.15 -32.00 11.30
CA SER A 293 14.86 -32.57 11.73
C SER A 293 13.75 -31.53 11.91
N ASP A 294 14.11 -30.30 12.31
CA ASP A 294 13.14 -29.22 12.44
C ASP A 294 12.64 -28.77 11.08
N TRP A 295 13.55 -28.68 10.10
CA TRP A 295 13.20 -28.40 8.71
C TRP A 295 12.36 -29.52 8.07
N ASP A 296 12.73 -30.78 8.31
CA ASP A 296 11.97 -31.94 7.82
C ASP A 296 10.53 -31.94 8.34
N SER A 297 10.33 -31.56 9.59
CA SER A 297 9.00 -31.52 10.19
C SER A 297 8.06 -30.51 9.51
N VAL A 298 8.57 -29.37 9.04
CA VAL A 298 7.76 -28.34 8.38
C VAL A 298 7.51 -28.65 6.90
N THR A 299 8.41 -29.40 6.27
CA THR A 299 8.28 -29.87 4.88
C THR A 299 7.59 -31.23 4.76
N SER A 300 7.18 -31.86 5.85
CA SER A 300 6.55 -33.21 5.89
C SER A 300 5.40 -33.45 4.90
N HIS A 301 4.71 -32.39 4.47
CA HIS A 301 3.59 -32.44 3.52
C HIS A 301 3.92 -31.78 2.16
N SER A 302 5.17 -31.38 1.97
CA SER A 302 5.66 -30.80 0.71
C SER A 302 5.97 -31.93 -0.27
N GLN A 303 5.38 -31.85 -1.46
CA GLN A 303 5.74 -32.75 -2.56
C GLN A 303 6.95 -32.26 -3.36
N TYR A 304 7.44 -31.05 -3.07
CA TYR A 304 8.39 -30.34 -3.93
C TYR A 304 9.78 -30.18 -3.32
N LEU A 305 9.88 -30.14 -1.98
CA LEU A 305 11.13 -29.85 -1.26
C LEU A 305 11.22 -30.70 0.00
N SER A 306 12.38 -31.33 0.22
CA SER A 306 12.74 -31.93 1.51
C SER A 306 13.11 -30.83 2.53
N GLY A 307 13.24 -31.20 3.81
CA GLY A 307 13.66 -30.25 4.85
C GLY A 307 15.05 -29.70 4.58
N ARG A 308 15.97 -30.58 4.15
CA ARG A 308 17.31 -30.20 3.70
C ARG A 308 17.27 -29.22 2.52
N ASP A 309 16.43 -29.46 1.52
CA ASP A 309 16.32 -28.54 0.37
C ASP A 309 15.76 -27.18 0.81
N CYS A 310 14.74 -27.19 1.68
CA CYS A 310 14.18 -25.96 2.23
C CYS A 310 15.20 -25.16 3.04
N LYS A 311 15.99 -25.82 3.89
CA LYS A 311 17.08 -25.20 4.64
C LYS A 311 18.11 -24.58 3.71
N LYS A 312 18.54 -25.32 2.67
CA LYS A 312 19.49 -24.81 1.68
C LYS A 312 18.96 -23.59 0.94
N VAL A 313 17.68 -23.62 0.51
CA VAL A 313 17.04 -22.46 -0.13
C VAL A 313 17.03 -21.26 0.82
N TRP A 314 16.68 -21.47 2.09
CA TRP A 314 16.74 -20.40 3.08
C TRP A 314 18.15 -19.86 3.30
N GLU A 315 19.16 -20.71 3.44
CA GLU A 315 20.58 -20.31 3.61
C GLU A 315 21.03 -19.41 2.46
N ILE A 316 20.73 -19.79 1.21
CA ILE A 316 21.03 -18.97 0.03
C ILE A 316 20.29 -17.62 0.08
N LEU A 317 18.97 -17.61 0.32
CA LEU A 317 18.16 -16.38 0.33
C LEU A 317 18.48 -15.44 1.50
N SER A 318 19.04 -15.97 2.57
CA SER A 318 19.42 -15.23 3.79
C SER A 318 20.89 -14.79 3.80
N GLY A 319 21.69 -15.25 2.82
CA GLY A 319 23.12 -14.98 2.71
C GLY A 319 24.00 -15.77 3.68
N GLU A 320 23.51 -16.92 4.18
CA GLU A 320 24.28 -17.82 5.05
C GLU A 320 25.10 -18.85 4.25
N ALA A 321 24.78 -19.04 2.97
CA ALA A 321 25.54 -19.86 2.02
C ALA A 321 25.57 -19.20 0.63
N GLU A 322 26.63 -19.47 -0.14
CA GLU A 322 26.68 -19.12 -1.57
C GLU A 322 25.81 -20.08 -2.41
N GLY A 323 25.20 -19.54 -3.46
CA GLY A 323 24.29 -20.25 -4.36
C GLY A 323 24.97 -21.08 -5.43
#